data_AF-A0A0S8H4X1-F1
#
_entry.id   AF-A0A0S8H4X1-F1
#
_cell.length_a   1.000
_cell.length_b   1.000
_cell.length_c   1.000
_cell.angle_alpha   90.00
_cell.angle_beta   90.00
_cell.angle_gamma   90.00
#
_symmetry.space_group_name_H-M   'P 1'
#
loop_
_entity.id
_entity.type
_entity.pdbx_description
1 polymer ?
#
loop_
_entity_poly.entity_id
_entity_poly.type
_entity_poly.pdbx_seq_one_letter_code
_entity_poly.pdbx_strand_id
1 'polypeptide(L)'
;MLNVSRAAVSAWCAGDALPTPDNLEKLAEWLGVTTEYLLGLDRADTELRQDSRAADYLTVYHELMELEAIDPDERRRRLEDIAEFIRYVKNRRKPSEPPDAETDGL
;
A
#
# COMPACT_ATOMS: atom_id res chain seq x y z
N MET A 1 24.38 -3.75 -17.18
CA MET A 1 24.53 -4.89 -16.26
C MET A 1 25.03 -4.35 -14.93
N LEU A 2 24.30 -4.53 -13.82
CA LEU A 2 24.77 -4.10 -12.51
C LEU A 2 25.85 -5.08 -12.01
N ASN A 3 27.07 -4.59 -11.81
CA ASN A 3 28.17 -5.37 -11.26
C ASN A 3 28.09 -5.41 -9.71
N VAL A 4 27.03 -5.99 -9.19
CA VAL A 4 26.74 -6.05 -7.74
C VAL A 4 26.43 -7.46 -7.30
N SER A 5 26.73 -7.77 -6.04
CA SER A 5 26.45 -9.10 -5.49
C SER A 5 24.95 -9.29 -5.27
N ARG A 6 24.50 -10.55 -5.32
CA ARG A 6 23.12 -10.92 -4.99
C ARG A 6 22.73 -10.52 -3.57
N ALA A 7 23.69 -10.54 -2.64
CA ALA A 7 23.49 -10.10 -1.26
C ALA A 7 23.19 -8.59 -1.18
N ALA A 8 23.87 -7.77 -1.98
CA ALA A 8 23.58 -6.33 -2.05
C ALA A 8 22.16 -6.07 -2.54
N VAL A 9 21.74 -6.75 -3.61
CA VAL A 9 20.36 -6.66 -4.12
C VAL A 9 19.35 -7.11 -3.06
N SER A 10 19.63 -8.21 -2.36
CA SER A 10 18.76 -8.70 -1.28
C SER A 10 18.60 -7.68 -0.15
N ALA A 11 19.69 -7.01 0.26
CA ALA A 11 19.65 -5.97 1.28
C ALA A 11 18.84 -4.75 0.82
N TRP A 12 18.92 -4.39 -0.47
CA TRP A 12 18.09 -3.32 -1.04
C TRP A 12 16.60 -3.67 -1.02
N CYS A 13 16.23 -4.89 -1.41
CA CYS A 13 14.84 -5.34 -1.40
C CYS A 13 14.26 -5.46 0.02
N ALA A 14 15.10 -5.78 1.01
CA ALA A 14 14.70 -5.83 2.41
C ALA A 14 14.62 -4.44 3.08
N GLY A 15 15.18 -3.41 2.45
CA GLY A 15 15.28 -2.05 3.02
C GLY A 15 16.43 -1.88 4.02
N ASP A 16 17.31 -2.87 4.15
CA ASP A 16 18.47 -2.85 5.06
C ASP A 16 19.60 -1.95 4.55
N ALA A 17 19.62 -1.67 3.23
CA ALA A 17 20.58 -0.78 2.60
C ALA A 17 19.96 -0.08 1.39
N LEU A 18 20.52 1.07 1.00
CA LEU A 18 20.15 1.76 -0.24
C LEU A 18 21.19 1.55 -1.34
N PRO A 19 20.78 1.44 -2.61
CA PRO A 19 21.71 1.46 -3.73
C PRO A 19 22.39 2.84 -3.83
N THR A 20 23.60 2.86 -4.37
CA THR A 20 24.27 4.11 -4.75
C THR A 20 23.51 4.77 -5.92
N PRO A 21 23.66 6.09 -6.15
CA PRO A 21 23.00 6.78 -7.27
C PRO A 21 23.28 6.11 -8.63
N ASP A 22 24.53 5.73 -8.91
CA ASP A 22 24.93 5.04 -10.13
C ASP A 22 24.26 3.65 -10.29
N ASN A 23 24.09 2.91 -9.18
CA ASN A 23 23.36 1.64 -9.24
C ASN A 23 21.85 1.86 -9.39
N LEU A 24 21.30 2.91 -8.78
CA LEU A 24 19.90 3.28 -8.90
C LEU A 24 19.54 3.65 -10.35
N GLU A 25 20.38 4.44 -11.01
CA GLU A 25 20.21 4.78 -12.44
C GLU A 25 20.26 3.53 -13.32
N LYS A 26 21.22 2.64 -13.09
CA LYS A 26 21.31 1.37 -13.84
C LYS A 26 20.12 0.46 -13.61
N LEU A 27 19.55 0.46 -12.40
CA LEU A 27 18.33 -0.29 -12.08
C LEU A 27 17.14 0.31 -12.83
N ALA A 28 17.01 1.64 -12.82
CA ALA A 28 15.95 2.36 -13.52
C ALA A 28 15.99 2.07 -15.03
N GLU A 29 17.16 2.17 -15.65
CA GLU A 29 17.37 1.84 -17.07
C GLU A 29 17.03 0.39 -17.39
N TRP A 30 17.50 -0.55 -16.56
CA TRP A 30 17.26 -1.99 -16.79
C TRP A 30 15.78 -2.38 -16.62
N LEU A 31 15.08 -1.75 -15.68
CA LEU A 31 13.66 -1.98 -15.41
C LEU A 31 12.73 -1.16 -16.32
N GLY A 32 13.26 -0.18 -17.06
CA GLY A 32 12.48 0.72 -17.90
C GLY A 32 11.59 1.70 -17.12
N VAL A 33 12.04 2.12 -15.93
CA VAL A 33 11.33 3.05 -15.03
C VAL A 33 12.20 4.27 -14.72
N THR A 34 11.66 5.28 -14.01
CA THR A 34 12.45 6.43 -13.57
C THR A 34 13.11 6.17 -12.21
N THR A 35 14.17 6.91 -11.91
CA THR A 35 14.78 6.89 -10.57
C THR A 35 13.80 7.37 -9.50
N GLU A 36 12.94 8.33 -9.83
CA GLU A 36 11.88 8.83 -8.98
C GLU A 36 10.88 7.73 -8.62
N TYR A 37 10.50 6.88 -9.59
CA TYR A 37 9.64 5.72 -9.34
C TYR A 37 10.27 4.73 -8.37
N LEU A 38 11.56 4.40 -8.56
CA LEU A 38 12.28 3.51 -7.64
C LEU A 38 12.39 4.07 -6.22
N LEU A 39 12.45 5.39 -6.08
CA LEU A 39 12.49 6.09 -4.80
C LEU A 39 11.09 6.36 -4.22
N GLY A 40 10.02 6.05 -4.96
CA GLY A 40 8.64 6.39 -4.59
C GLY A 40 8.37 7.89 -4.49
N LEU A 41 9.12 8.68 -5.28
CA LEU A 41 8.98 10.14 -5.40
C LEU A 41 8.09 10.54 -6.57
N ASP A 42 7.55 9.58 -7.32
CA ASP A 42 6.53 9.87 -8.30
C ASP A 42 5.23 10.31 -7.59
N ARG A 43 4.65 11.40 -8.11
CA ARG A 43 3.52 12.10 -7.47
C ARG A 43 2.28 11.22 -7.26
N ALA A 44 2.19 10.06 -7.91
CA ALA A 44 1.05 9.15 -7.78
C ALA A 44 1.15 8.27 -6.52
N ASP A 45 2.35 7.84 -6.13
CA ASP A 45 2.54 6.88 -5.02
C ASP A 45 2.71 7.55 -3.66
N THR A 46 3.06 8.84 -3.63
CA THR A 46 3.12 9.61 -2.37
C THR A 46 1.74 9.71 -1.72
N GLU A 47 0.67 9.81 -2.52
CA GLU A 47 -0.70 9.77 -2.01
C GLU A 47 -1.11 8.37 -1.54
N LEU A 48 -0.70 7.30 -2.23
CA LEU A 48 -0.99 5.91 -1.83
C LEU A 48 -0.26 5.47 -0.54
N ARG A 49 0.97 5.94 -0.31
CA ARG A 49 1.74 5.63 0.91
C ARG A 49 1.28 6.43 2.13
N GLN A 50 0.72 7.62 1.93
CA GLN A 50 0.24 8.49 3.01
C GLN A 50 -1.26 8.35 3.27
N ASP A 51 -2.01 7.81 2.32
CA ASP A 51 -3.41 7.49 2.53
C ASP A 51 -3.53 6.08 3.14
N SER A 52 -3.72 6.03 4.46
CA SER A 52 -4.05 4.79 5.19
C SER A 52 -5.17 4.00 4.51
N ARG A 53 -6.04 4.65 3.73
CA ARG A 53 -7.13 4.05 2.96
C ARG A 53 -6.64 3.15 1.84
N ALA A 54 -5.56 3.51 1.14
CA ALA A 54 -5.01 2.72 0.05
C ALA A 54 -4.45 1.38 0.55
N ALA A 55 -3.79 1.40 1.71
CA ALA A 55 -3.32 0.20 2.39
C ALA A 55 -4.49 -0.73 2.75
N ASP A 56 -5.62 -0.20 3.22
CA ASP A 56 -6.79 -1.03 3.54
C ASP A 56 -7.39 -1.74 2.31
N TYR A 57 -7.43 -1.06 1.16
CA TYR A 57 -7.91 -1.66 -0.08
C TYR A 57 -6.98 -2.78 -0.58
N LEU A 58 -5.67 -2.57 -0.45
CA LEU A 58 -4.67 -3.55 -0.85
C LEU A 58 -4.74 -4.81 0.04
N THR A 59 -4.95 -4.66 1.34
CA THR A 59 -5.16 -5.78 2.27
C THR A 59 -6.36 -6.63 1.87
N VAL A 60 -7.51 -6.01 1.58
CA VAL A 60 -8.70 -6.74 1.13
C VAL A 60 -8.46 -7.46 -0.20
N TYR A 61 -7.76 -6.81 -1.13
CA TYR A 61 -7.46 -7.41 -2.43
C TYR A 61 -6.58 -8.66 -2.30
N HIS A 62 -5.49 -8.60 -1.52
CA HIS A 62 -4.63 -9.76 -1.27
C HIS A 62 -5.39 -10.91 -0.60
N GLU A 63 -6.18 -10.61 0.41
CA GLU A 63 -6.94 -11.61 1.15
C GLU A 63 -7.95 -12.33 0.23
N LEU A 64 -8.64 -11.60 -0.65
CA LEU A 64 -9.58 -12.16 -1.62
C LEU A 64 -8.91 -13.07 -2.66
N MET A 65 -7.70 -12.72 -3.12
CA MET A 65 -6.94 -13.51 -4.11
C MET A 65 -6.53 -14.88 -3.56
N GLU A 66 -6.38 -15.02 -2.26
CA GLU A 66 -6.03 -16.29 -1.60
C GLU A 66 -7.24 -17.22 -1.37
N LEU A 67 -8.47 -16.73 -1.58
CA LEU A 67 -9.68 -17.50 -1.29
C LEU A 67 -9.99 -18.58 -2.33
N GLU A 68 -9.49 -18.48 -3.56
CA GLU A 68 -9.92 -19.39 -4.62
C GLU A 68 -9.51 -20.86 -4.37
N ALA A 69 -8.40 -21.08 -3.67
CA ALA A 69 -7.78 -22.39 -3.49
C ALA A 69 -8.01 -23.06 -2.12
N ILE A 70 -8.83 -22.48 -1.24
CA ILE A 70 -9.03 -22.99 0.14
C ILE A 70 -10.36 -23.73 0.32
N ASP A 71 -10.39 -24.56 1.36
CA ASP A 71 -11.57 -25.32 1.81
C ASP A 71 -12.79 -24.39 2.01
N PRO A 72 -14.01 -24.83 1.66
CA PRO A 72 -15.24 -24.02 1.81
C PRO A 72 -15.48 -23.46 3.21
N ASP A 73 -15.12 -24.18 4.28
CA ASP A 73 -15.35 -23.72 5.64
C ASP A 73 -14.36 -22.64 6.05
N GLU A 74 -13.08 -22.80 5.69
CA GLU A 74 -12.05 -21.77 5.86
C GLU A 74 -12.35 -20.53 5.02
N ARG A 75 -12.82 -20.72 3.78
CA ARG A 75 -13.27 -19.64 2.92
C ARG A 75 -14.36 -18.81 3.57
N ARG A 76 -15.32 -19.46 4.23
CA ARG A 76 -16.41 -18.79 4.93
C ARG A 76 -15.88 -17.94 6.10
N ARG A 77 -14.99 -18.49 6.92
CA ARG A 77 -14.36 -17.75 8.04
C ARG A 77 -13.60 -16.52 7.54
N ARG A 78 -12.72 -16.67 6.55
CA ARG A 78 -11.97 -15.53 6.00
C ARG A 78 -12.89 -14.49 5.36
N LEU A 79 -13.98 -14.90 4.70
CA LEU A 79 -14.98 -13.95 4.19
C LEU A 79 -15.70 -13.16 5.30
N GLU A 80 -15.95 -13.78 6.46
CA GLU A 80 -16.51 -13.10 7.62
C GLU A 80 -15.54 -12.05 8.17
N ASP A 81 -14.25 -12.39 8.30
CA ASP A 81 -13.21 -11.47 8.74
C ASP A 81 -13.04 -10.28 7.78
N ILE A 82 -13.03 -10.55 6.46
CA ILE A 82 -13.00 -9.50 5.42
C ILE A 82 -14.24 -8.61 5.54
N ALA A 83 -15.42 -9.18 5.73
CA ALA A 83 -16.67 -8.42 5.85
C ALA A 83 -16.66 -7.52 7.09
N GLU A 84 -16.12 -7.99 8.21
CA GLU A 84 -15.94 -7.22 9.44
C GLU A 84 -14.94 -6.08 9.23
N PHE A 85 -13.80 -6.36 8.61
CA PHE A 85 -12.80 -5.35 8.27
C PHE A 85 -13.39 -4.27 7.36
N ILE A 86 -14.10 -4.63 6.30
CA ILE A 86 -14.80 -3.69 5.41
C ILE A 86 -15.79 -2.82 6.21
N ARG A 87 -16.52 -3.38 7.17
CA ARG A 87 -17.45 -2.64 8.02
C ARG A 87 -16.72 -1.64 8.92
N TYR A 88 -15.63 -2.06 9.55
CA TYR A 88 -14.76 -1.19 10.34
C TYR A 88 -14.22 -0.03 9.49
N VAL A 89 -13.67 -0.35 8.31
CA VAL A 89 -13.16 0.61 7.32
C VAL A 89 -14.24 1.61 6.90
N LYS A 90 -15.49 1.16 6.71
CA LYS A 90 -16.62 2.01 6.35
C LYS A 90 -17.07 2.90 7.51
N ASN A 91 -17.09 2.41 8.75
CA ASN A 91 -17.57 3.19 9.90
C ASN A 91 -16.61 4.30 10.31
N ARG A 92 -15.29 4.09 10.21
CA ARG A 92 -14.30 5.17 10.40
C ARG A 92 -14.34 6.25 9.31
N ARG A 93 -15.17 6.11 8.27
CA ARG A 93 -15.36 7.13 7.20
C ARG A 93 -16.37 8.21 7.54
N LYS A 94 -17.23 8.06 8.57
CA LYS A 94 -18.18 9.13 8.93
C LYS A 94 -17.41 10.30 9.54
N PRO A 95 -17.40 11.50 8.91
CA PRO A 95 -16.94 12.70 9.61
C PRO A 95 -17.90 12.95 10.78
N SER A 96 -17.38 13.35 11.94
CA SER A 96 -18.22 14.01 12.95
C SER A 96 -18.85 15.22 12.27
N GLU A 97 -20.18 15.24 12.12
CA GLU A 97 -20.89 16.47 11.78
C GLU A 97 -20.43 17.57 12.77
N PRO A 98 -20.01 18.75 12.30
CA PRO A 98 -19.76 19.85 13.22
C PRO A 98 -21.07 20.12 13.98
N PRO A 99 -21.04 20.31 15.32
CA PRO A 99 -22.23 20.62 16.07
C PRO A 99 -22.87 21.85 15.44
N ASP A 100 -24.17 21.75 15.16
CA ASP A 100 -24.96 22.76 14.48
C ASP A 100 -24.52 24.16 14.93
N ALA A 101 -23.99 24.95 13.99
CA ALA A 101 -23.66 26.33 14.25
C ALA A 101 -24.97 27.02 14.63
N GLU A 102 -25.15 27.27 15.93
CA GLU A 102 -26.16 28.17 16.45
C GLU A 102 -26.09 29.45 15.60
N THR A 103 -27.10 29.65 14.76
CA THR A 103 -27.31 30.91 14.08
C THR A 103 -27.67 31.92 15.16
N ASP A 104 -26.66 32.58 15.71
CA ASP A 104 -26.85 33.80 16.48
C ASP A 104 -27.51 34.82 15.56
N GLY A 105 -28.78 35.09 15.85
CA GLY A 105 -29.59 36.08 15.17
C GLY A 105 -29.00 37.48 15.36
N LEU A 106 -28.90 38.20 14.25
CA LEU A 106 -28.72 39.65 14.19
C LEU A 106 -29.99 40.38 14.64
#